data_AF-A0A920RHD2-F1
#
_entry.id   AF-A0A920RHD2-F1
#
_cell.length_a   1.000
_cell.length_b   1.000
_cell.length_c   1.000
_cell.angle_alpha   90.00
_cell.angle_beta   90.00
_cell.angle_gamma   90.00
#
_symmetry.space_group_name_H-M   'P 1'
#
loop_
_entity.id
_entity.type
_entity.pdbx_description
1 polymer ?
#
loop_
_entity_poly.entity_id
_entity_poly.type
_entity_poly.pdbx_seq_one_letter_code
_entity_poly.pdbx_strand_id
1 'polypeptide(L)' 'MHSVKISEILGQPDVEAADAVLDLIRALDLPEKMREVGIRREHLGKIANDAMGNLLVRNNCRPITSVDDVMEILEMAF' A
#
# COMPACT_ATOMS: atom_id res chain seq x y z
N MET A 1 -0.70 14.41 -24.15
CA MET A 1 -0.24 14.40 -22.74
C MET A 1 0.76 13.27 -22.63
N HIS A 2 2.05 13.56 -22.46
CA HIS A 2 3.04 12.50 -22.23
C HIS A 2 2.81 11.96 -20.82
N SER A 3 2.48 10.68 -20.70
CA SER A 3 2.32 10.01 -19.40
C SER A 3 3.71 9.82 -18.82
N VAL A 4 4.11 10.67 -17.86
CA VAL A 4 5.39 10.55 -17.16
C VAL A 4 5.28 9.44 -16.11
N LYS A 5 6.35 8.65 -15.91
CA LYS A 5 6.37 7.59 -14.90
C LYS A 5 6.54 8.20 -13.50
N ILE A 6 5.93 7.58 -12.48
CA ILE A 6 6.06 8.04 -11.08
C ILE A 6 7.53 8.00 -10.63
N SER A 7 8.27 6.94 -10.96
CA SER A 7 9.68 6.78 -10.59
C SER A 7 10.57 7.88 -11.19
N GLU A 8 10.27 8.34 -12.40
CA GLU A 8 10.97 9.47 -13.04
C GLU A 8 10.74 10.78 -12.27
N ILE A 9 9.50 11.07 -11.84
CA ILE A 9 9.19 12.24 -11.00
C ILE A 9 9.89 12.17 -9.64
N LEU A 10 10.07 10.96 -9.11
CA LEU A 10 10.81 10.71 -7.88
C LEU A 10 12.34 10.74 -8.08
N GLY A 11 12.84 11.02 -9.30
CA GLY A 11 14.27 11.12 -9.60
C GLY A 11 14.99 9.78 -9.79
N GLN A 12 14.24 8.68 -9.95
CA GLN A 12 14.76 7.33 -10.14
C GLN A 12 14.17 6.68 -11.42
N PRO A 13 14.50 7.18 -12.63
CA PRO A 13 13.84 6.76 -13.87
C PRO A 13 14.00 5.26 -14.22
N ASP A 14 15.05 4.63 -13.71
CA ASP A 14 15.42 3.24 -13.99
C ASP A 14 14.92 2.24 -12.92
N VAL A 15 14.16 2.71 -11.94
CA VAL A 15 13.63 1.92 -10.82
C VAL A 15 12.11 1.74 -10.96
N GLU A 16 11.58 0.62 -10.47
CA GLU A 16 10.14 0.40 -10.37
C GLU A 16 9.50 1.45 -9.44
N ALA A 17 8.31 1.92 -9.78
CA ALA A 17 7.66 3.00 -9.01
C ALA A 17 7.42 2.63 -7.54
N ALA A 18 7.17 1.34 -7.24
CA ALA A 18 7.00 0.86 -5.87
C ALA A 18 8.29 0.98 -5.06
N ASP A 19 9.43 0.62 -5.64
CA ASP A 19 10.74 0.69 -4.98
C ASP A 19 11.16 2.15 -4.77
N ALA A 20 10.90 3.03 -5.74
CA ALA A 20 11.18 4.47 -5.60
C ALA A 20 10.37 5.13 -4.46
N VAL A 21 9.12 4.69 -4.25
CA VAL A 21 8.31 5.15 -3.11
C VAL A 21 8.84 4.58 -1.80
N LEU A 22 9.29 3.32 -1.78
CA LEU A 22 9.87 2.69 -0.58
C LEU A 22 11.17 3.39 -0.15
N ASP A 23 12.02 3.77 -1.10
CA ASP A 23 13.23 4.54 -0.82
C ASP A 23 12.90 5.93 -0.25
N LEU A 24 11.83 6.58 -0.71
CA LEU A 24 11.37 7.84 -0.13
C LEU A 24 10.88 7.66 1.31
N ILE A 25 10.12 6.59 1.60
CA ILE A 25 9.66 6.25 2.97
C ILE A 25 10.87 6.11 3.90
N ARG A 26 11.92 5.40 3.46
CA ARG A 26 13.19 5.25 4.20
C ARG A 26 13.93 6.55 4.40
N ALA A 27 14.03 7.38 3.36
CA ALA A 27 14.71 8.66 3.44
C ALA A 27 14.04 9.63 4.43
N LEU A 28 12.74 9.46 4.66
CA LEU A 28 11.95 10.22 5.63
C LEU A 28 11.90 9.58 7.03
N ASP A 29 12.60 8.45 7.23
CA ASP A 29 12.61 7.69 8.48
C ASP A 29 11.19 7.29 8.94
N LEU A 30 10.33 6.93 7.98
CA LEU A 30 8.97 6.47 8.24
C LEU A 30 8.90 4.94 8.40
N PRO A 31 7.98 4.42 9.24
CA PRO A 31 7.76 2.98 9.36
C PRO A 31 7.37 2.32 8.04
N GLU A 32 7.96 1.15 7.76
CA GLU A 32 7.68 0.35 6.57
C GLU A 32 6.61 -0.72 6.83
N LYS A 33 6.41 -1.09 8.11
CA LYS A 33 5.54 -2.20 8.51
C LYS A 33 4.47 -1.79 9.50
N MET A 34 3.28 -2.38 9.39
CA MET A 34 2.17 -2.09 10.29
C MET A 34 2.51 -2.38 11.77
N ARG A 35 3.33 -3.40 12.03
CA ARG A 35 3.77 -3.74 13.39
C ARG A 35 4.59 -2.64 14.08
N GLU A 36 5.29 -1.82 13.30
CA GLU A 36 6.15 -0.73 13.82
C GLU A 36 5.32 0.43 14.39
N VAL A 37 4.06 0.54 13.99
CA VAL A 37 3.08 1.51 14.51
C VAL A 37 2.07 0.90 15.48
N GLY A 38 2.36 -0.30 16.02
CA GLY A 38 1.57 -0.94 17.06
C GLY A 38 0.35 -1.74 16.58
N ILE A 39 0.21 -1.97 15.27
CA ILE A 39 -0.81 -2.90 14.76
C ILE A 39 -0.39 -4.33 15.09
N ARG A 40 -1.34 -5.12 15.59
CA ARG A 40 -1.15 -6.52 15.92
C ARG A 40 -1.84 -7.40 14.90
N ARG A 41 -1.38 -8.64 14.78
CA ARG A 41 -1.92 -9.61 13.81
C ARG A 41 -3.41 -9.88 14.02
N GLU A 42 -3.87 -9.85 15.29
CA GLU A 42 -5.28 -9.96 15.67
C GLU A 42 -6.17 -8.83 15.13
N HIS A 43 -5.59 -7.68 14.75
CA HIS A 43 -6.35 -6.56 14.18
C HIS A 43 -6.62 -6.72 12.68
N LEU A 44 -5.82 -7.52 11.95
CA LEU A 44 -5.85 -7.56 10.49
C LEU A 44 -7.23 -7.98 9.94
N GLY A 45 -7.84 -9.00 10.54
CA GLY A 45 -9.16 -9.46 10.13
C GLY A 45 -10.25 -8.38 10.26
N LYS A 46 -10.20 -7.57 11.34
CA LYS A 46 -11.14 -6.46 11.51
C LYS A 46 -10.89 -5.36 10.47
N ILE A 47 -9.63 -5.00 10.24
CA ILE A 47 -9.25 -3.98 9.24
C ILE A 47 -9.73 -4.38 7.85
N ALA A 48 -9.52 -5.64 7.47
CA ALA A 48 -9.96 -6.16 6.17
C ALA A 48 -11.48 -6.12 6.00
N ASN A 49 -12.24 -6.51 7.02
CA ASN A 49 -13.70 -6.43 6.99
C ASN A 49 -14.20 -4.99 6.90
N ASP A 50 -13.67 -4.08 7.72
CA ASP A 50 -14.06 -2.67 7.71
C ASP A 50 -13.74 -2.00 6.35
N ALA A 51 -12.64 -2.38 5.70
CA ALA A 51 -12.21 -1.83 4.43
C ALA A 51 -13.22 -2.09 3.29
N MET A 52 -13.96 -3.19 3.33
CA MET A 52 -14.96 -3.52 2.28
C MET A 52 -16.11 -2.52 2.20
N GLY A 53 -16.40 -1.79 3.29
CA GLY A 53 -17.39 -0.72 3.30
C GLY A 53 -16.88 0.62 2.75
N ASN A 54 -15.59 0.73 2.42
CA ASN A 54 -14.96 1.99 2.03
C ASN A 54 -15.15 2.27 0.53
N LEU A 55 -15.67 3.46 0.21
CA LEU A 55 -15.91 3.88 -1.18
C LEU A 55 -14.64 3.95 -2.04
N LEU A 56 -13.49 4.28 -1.44
CA LEU A 56 -12.20 4.36 -2.15
C LEU A 56 -11.65 2.97 -2.46
N VAL A 57 -11.82 2.00 -1.54
CA VAL A 57 -11.49 0.58 -1.78
C VAL A 57 -12.33 0.04 -2.92
N ARG A 58 -13.64 0.32 -2.93
CA ARG A 58 -14.56 -0.13 -3.99
C ARG A 58 -14.21 0.42 -5.37
N ASN A 59 -13.64 1.61 -5.44
CA ASN A 59 -13.31 2.29 -6.70
C ASN A 59 -11.83 2.11 -7.11
N ASN A 60 -11.11 1.15 -6.51
CA ASN A 60 -9.71 0.91 -6.84
C ASN A 60 -9.51 0.47 -8.31
N CYS A 61 -8.42 0.92 -8.94
CA CYS A 61 -8.07 0.55 -10.31
C CYS A 61 -7.89 -0.96 -10.51
N ARG A 62 -7.40 -1.67 -9.48
CA ARG A 62 -7.45 -3.12 -9.39
C ARG A 62 -8.65 -3.48 -8.51
N PRO A 63 -9.70 -4.11 -9.06
CA PRO A 63 -10.88 -4.45 -8.27
C PRO A 63 -10.52 -5.26 -7.02
N ILE A 64 -11.03 -4.83 -5.87
CA ILE A 64 -11.00 -5.56 -4.59
C ILE A 64 -12.43 -6.02 -4.35
N THR A 65 -12.64 -7.34 -4.33
CA THR A 65 -13.97 -7.95 -4.39
C THR A 65 -14.31 -8.76 -3.15
N SER A 66 -13.30 -9.08 -2.33
CA SER A 66 -13.45 -9.88 -1.13
C SER A 66 -12.56 -9.38 0.01
N VAL A 67 -12.90 -9.80 1.23
CA VAL A 67 -12.05 -9.59 2.42
C VAL A 67 -10.68 -10.25 2.25
N ASP A 68 -10.61 -11.38 1.55
CA ASP A 68 -9.37 -12.11 1.30
C ASP A 68 -8.41 -11.32 0.40
N ASP A 69 -8.94 -10.58 -0.59
CA ASP A 69 -8.14 -9.67 -1.43
C ASP A 69 -7.46 -8.59 -0.58
N VAL A 70 -8.15 -8.08 0.45
CA VAL A 70 -7.57 -7.09 1.38
C VAL A 70 -6.56 -7.76 2.31
N MET A 71 -6.85 -8.96 2.79
CA MET A 71 -5.94 -9.73 3.64
C MET A 71 -4.61 -10.01 2.96
N GLU A 72 -4.59 -10.34 1.65
CA GLU A 72 -3.34 -10.50 0.89
C GLU A 72 -2.46 -9.25 0.98
N ILE A 73 -3.05 -8.06 0.84
CA ILE A 73 -2.34 -6.78 0.92
C ILE A 73 -1.84 -6.50 2.35
N LEU A 74 -2.69 -6.74 3.35
CA LEU A 74 -2.33 -6.55 4.76
C LEU A 74 -1.18 -7.47 5.17
N GLU A 75 -1.16 -8.72 4.70
CA GLU A 75 -0.08 -9.67 4.97
C GLU A 75 1.25 -9.25 4.34
N MET A 76 1.25 -8.59 3.17
CA MET A 76 2.48 -8.01 2.59
C MET A 76 3.03 -6.83 3.43
N ALA A 77 2.13 -6.07 4.07
CA ALA A 77 2.45 -4.86 4.82
C ALA A 77 2.70 -5.07 6.33
N PHE A 78 2.40 -6.26 6.87
CA PHE A 78 2.56 -6.57 8.30
C PHE A 78 4.02 -6.77 8.71
#